data_AF-A0AAU6FN80-F1
#
_entry.id   AF-A0AAU6FN80-F1
#
_cell.length_a   1.000
_cell.length_b   1.000
_cell.length_c   1.000
_cell.angle_alpha   90.00
_cell.angle_beta   90.00
_cell.angle_gamma   90.00
#
_symmetry.space_group_name_H-M   'P 1'
#
loop_
_entity.id
_entity.type
_entity.pdbx_description
1 polymer ?
#
loop_
_entity_poly.entity_id
_entity_poly.type
_entity_poly.pdbx_seq_one_letter_code
_entity_poly.pdbx_strand_id
1 'polypeptide(L)'
;MDESSSAPPPPRAQPAAPAAAEADGWGSFADEAPAADAAASPPPPPGPPQGFVRGHGVPVPSPEVAASLLSAGETLWAQVDGAQAVLGSGCRVGVVPDEDGNAVADGFSGWRPVTVVDPAALTVRLVPLALSEPPVGVATPVAELYADPEPYTAPAPGRAGPFPTGQGPDLDELLNRVLSEERARARADAEAEARRAEQELARLKGELKDQAQAAESRAEQREQRAQEAARRAQEYAEQQIAAARDDAARIVWQLQDRAQRAEAEIARLTGELARAEQAGVLRHVLDRRRRAGGGRDQGA
;
A
#
# COMPACT_ATOMS: atom_id res chain seq x y z
N MET A 1 -50.27 -30.66 -27.74
CA MET A 1 -49.68 -29.30 -27.67
C MET A 1 -48.33 -29.49 -27.02
N ASP A 2 -47.37 -29.76 -27.89
CA ASP A 2 -45.95 -29.82 -27.63
C ASP A 2 -45.41 -28.42 -27.42
N GLU A 3 -44.61 -28.22 -26.37
CA GLU A 3 -43.46 -27.31 -26.43
C GLU A 3 -42.28 -27.99 -25.72
N SER A 4 -41.46 -28.62 -26.55
CA SER A 4 -40.11 -29.02 -26.23
C SER A 4 -39.26 -27.77 -26.03
N SER A 5 -38.56 -27.66 -24.90
CA SER A 5 -37.41 -26.76 -24.80
C SER A 5 -36.26 -27.48 -24.10
N SER A 6 -35.45 -28.10 -24.94
CA SER A 6 -34.17 -28.72 -24.62
C SER A 6 -33.12 -27.60 -24.59
N ALA A 7 -32.55 -27.33 -23.41
CA ALA A 7 -31.42 -26.41 -23.26
C ALA A 7 -30.11 -27.22 -23.15
N PRO A 8 -29.03 -26.77 -23.80
CA PRO A 8 -27.79 -27.55 -23.98
C PRO A 8 -26.90 -27.56 -22.73
N PRO A 9 -25.99 -28.56 -22.60
CA PRO A 9 -25.07 -28.66 -21.47
C PRO A 9 -23.98 -27.58 -21.50
N PRO A 10 -23.41 -27.18 -20.34
CA PRO A 10 -22.33 -26.20 -20.28
C PRO A 10 -21.02 -26.74 -20.88
N PRO A 11 -20.17 -25.89 -21.48
CA PRO A 11 -18.91 -26.33 -22.06
C PRO A 11 -17.93 -26.81 -20.97
N ARG A 12 -17.33 -27.97 -21.23
CA ARG A 12 -16.22 -28.55 -20.45
C ARG A 12 -14.99 -27.65 -20.56
N ALA A 13 -14.43 -27.27 -19.42
CA ALA A 13 -13.07 -26.74 -19.35
C ALA A 13 -12.08 -27.84 -19.76
N GLN A 14 -11.29 -27.58 -20.80
CA GLN A 14 -10.08 -28.34 -21.09
C GLN A 14 -8.85 -27.61 -20.50
N PRO A 15 -7.83 -28.35 -20.05
CA PRO A 15 -6.72 -27.84 -19.26
C PRO A 15 -5.60 -27.32 -20.17
N ALA A 16 -4.92 -26.25 -19.73
CA ALA A 16 -3.58 -25.93 -20.20
C ALA A 16 -2.62 -26.04 -19.00
N ALA A 17 -1.61 -26.89 -19.15
CA ALA A 17 -0.44 -27.03 -18.26
C ALA A 17 0.81 -26.51 -19.02
N PRO A 18 2.03 -26.59 -18.46
CA PRO A 18 2.58 -25.78 -17.39
C PRO A 18 3.94 -25.14 -17.77
N ALA A 19 4.37 -24.06 -17.11
CA ALA A 19 5.77 -23.59 -17.00
C ALA A 19 5.78 -22.32 -16.13
N ALA A 20 6.73 -22.03 -15.26
CA ALA A 20 7.84 -22.76 -14.67
C ALA A 20 8.14 -22.03 -13.35
N ALA A 21 8.67 -22.78 -12.40
CA ALA A 21 9.15 -22.26 -11.12
C ALA A 21 10.47 -21.48 -11.30
N GLU A 22 10.83 -20.83 -10.20
CA GLU A 22 12.13 -20.26 -9.86
C GLU A 22 12.38 -18.84 -10.36
N ALA A 23 13.07 -17.97 -9.66
CA ALA A 23 13.49 -17.79 -8.27
C ALA A 23 14.28 -16.48 -8.31
N ASP A 24 14.46 -15.84 -7.15
CA ASP A 24 15.55 -14.89 -6.89
C ASP A 24 15.46 -13.54 -7.63
N GLY A 25 15.85 -12.42 -7.07
CA GLY A 25 16.75 -12.17 -5.96
C GLY A 25 17.35 -10.81 -6.28
N TRP A 26 17.00 -9.81 -5.47
CA TRP A 26 17.58 -8.49 -5.58
C TRP A 26 19.07 -8.56 -5.18
N GLY A 27 19.96 -8.21 -6.11
CA GLY A 27 21.33 -7.81 -5.80
C GLY A 27 22.40 -8.47 -6.66
N SER A 28 23.00 -7.71 -7.57
CA SER A 28 24.43 -7.81 -7.88
C SER A 28 24.93 -6.51 -8.51
N PHE A 29 25.93 -5.91 -7.87
CA PHE A 29 26.79 -4.85 -8.39
C PHE A 29 28.07 -5.49 -8.95
N ALA A 30 28.58 -4.91 -10.05
CA ALA A 30 29.99 -4.70 -10.43
C ALA A 30 30.44 -5.21 -11.82
N ASP A 31 31.14 -4.29 -12.49
CA ASP A 31 32.25 -4.37 -13.46
C ASP A 31 32.09 -4.66 -14.97
N GLU A 32 32.21 -3.56 -15.73
CA GLU A 32 33.34 -3.19 -16.62
C GLU A 32 33.50 -3.79 -18.06
N ALA A 33 33.09 -2.95 -19.04
CA ALA A 33 33.73 -2.56 -20.34
C ALA A 33 33.95 -3.57 -21.50
N PRO A 34 34.27 -3.12 -22.76
CA PRO A 34 33.78 -1.96 -23.56
C PRO A 34 33.42 -2.31 -25.04
N ALA A 35 32.74 -1.38 -25.76
CA ALA A 35 32.82 -1.05 -27.22
C ALA A 35 31.47 -0.42 -27.69
N ALA A 36 31.45 0.88 -28.05
CA ALA A 36 31.48 1.45 -29.42
C ALA A 36 30.29 0.98 -30.31
N ASP A 37 29.43 1.83 -30.88
CA ASP A 37 29.72 3.07 -31.60
C ASP A 37 28.44 3.94 -31.84
N ALA A 38 28.66 5.25 -32.00
CA ALA A 38 27.94 6.26 -32.80
C ALA A 38 26.42 6.59 -32.60
N ALA A 39 26.15 7.69 -31.87
CA ALA A 39 25.47 8.88 -32.44
C ALA A 39 25.65 10.09 -31.49
N ALA A 40 26.66 10.92 -31.76
CA ALA A 40 27.01 12.10 -30.97
C ALA A 40 26.10 13.30 -31.31
N SER A 41 25.43 13.86 -30.31
CA SER A 41 24.87 15.21 -30.37
C SER A 41 25.99 16.25 -30.19
N PRO A 42 25.96 17.40 -30.89
CA PRO A 42 27.00 18.42 -30.77
C PRO A 42 27.01 19.03 -29.35
N PRO A 43 28.18 19.44 -28.82
CA PRO A 43 28.27 20.06 -27.51
C PRO A 43 27.58 21.44 -27.51
N PRO A 44 26.87 21.82 -26.44
CA PRO A 44 26.29 23.16 -26.31
C PRO A 44 27.39 24.23 -26.20
N PRO A 45 27.12 25.48 -26.64
CA PRO A 45 28.11 26.55 -26.62
C PRO A 45 28.56 26.87 -25.18
N PRO A 46 29.80 27.37 -24.99
CA PRO A 46 30.27 27.77 -23.67
C PRO A 46 29.40 28.92 -23.13
N GLY A 47 28.78 28.69 -21.97
CA GLY A 47 28.01 29.71 -21.27
C GLY A 47 28.88 30.89 -20.80
N PRO A 48 28.29 32.09 -20.62
CA PRO A 48 29.01 33.28 -20.14
C PRO A 48 29.58 33.09 -18.72
N PRO A 49 30.59 33.90 -18.33
CA PRO A 49 31.42 33.66 -17.15
C PRO A 49 30.61 33.61 -15.85
N GLN A 50 30.90 32.59 -15.05
CA GLN A 50 30.33 32.35 -13.72
C GLN A 50 30.67 33.51 -12.78
N GLY A 51 29.68 34.38 -12.56
CA GLY A 51 29.78 35.50 -11.64
C GLY A 51 28.53 35.64 -10.78
N PHE A 52 28.00 34.55 -10.21
CA PHE A 52 26.85 34.64 -9.30
C PHE A 52 27.05 33.78 -8.05
N VAL A 53 27.36 34.50 -6.97
CA VAL A 53 27.19 34.19 -5.54
C VAL A 53 27.71 32.82 -5.06
N ARG A 54 28.94 32.83 -4.53
CA ARG A 54 29.44 31.83 -3.57
C ARG A 54 28.62 31.93 -2.27
N GLY A 55 27.55 31.15 -2.16
CA GLY A 55 26.99 30.77 -0.87
C GLY A 55 27.86 29.69 -0.23
N HIS A 56 28.19 29.86 1.05
CA HIS A 56 29.02 28.94 1.84
C HIS A 56 28.67 27.47 1.64
N GLY A 57 29.58 26.66 1.09
CA GLY A 57 29.82 25.22 1.35
C GLY A 57 28.66 24.21 1.33
N VAL A 58 27.40 24.63 1.12
CA VAL A 58 26.22 23.76 1.14
C VAL A 58 26.06 23.18 -0.26
N PRO A 59 26.02 21.85 -0.40
CA PRO A 59 25.78 21.24 -1.70
C PRO A 59 24.40 21.67 -2.21
N VAL A 60 24.36 22.18 -3.45
CA VAL A 60 23.10 22.49 -4.12
C VAL A 60 22.31 21.17 -4.24
N PRO A 61 21.06 21.10 -3.75
CA PRO A 61 20.27 19.88 -3.85
C PRO A 61 20.05 19.52 -5.32
N SER A 62 19.99 18.21 -5.62
CA SER A 62 19.61 17.76 -6.95
C SER A 62 18.21 18.27 -7.31
N PRO A 63 17.90 18.48 -8.61
CA PRO A 63 16.60 18.98 -9.03
C PRO A 63 15.44 18.08 -8.58
N GLU A 64 15.66 16.77 -8.47
CA GLU A 64 14.69 15.80 -7.95
C GLU A 64 14.39 16.00 -6.46
N VAL A 65 15.42 16.30 -5.66
CA VAL A 65 15.27 16.63 -4.24
C VAL A 65 14.58 17.97 -4.07
N ALA A 66 14.93 18.97 -4.89
CA ALA A 66 14.24 20.25 -4.90
C ALA A 66 12.77 20.09 -5.28
N ALA A 67 12.45 19.35 -6.35
CA ALA A 67 11.08 19.06 -6.78
C ALA A 67 10.27 18.34 -5.69
N SER A 68 10.90 17.46 -4.91
CA SER A 68 10.24 16.72 -3.81
C SER A 68 9.95 17.59 -2.58
N LEU A 69 10.69 18.69 -2.40
CA LEU A 69 10.52 19.62 -1.28
C LEU A 69 9.54 20.75 -1.58
N LEU A 70 9.26 21.01 -2.86
CA LEU A 70 8.41 22.09 -3.31
C LEU A 70 6.96 21.62 -3.46
N SER A 71 6.02 22.41 -2.93
CA SER A 71 4.58 22.18 -3.16
C SER A 71 4.03 23.15 -4.21
N ALA A 72 3.18 22.66 -5.12
CA ALA A 72 2.49 23.55 -6.07
C ALA A 72 1.63 24.58 -5.31
N GLY A 73 1.74 25.85 -5.68
CA GLY A 73 1.09 26.99 -5.02
C GLY A 73 1.86 27.57 -3.83
N GLU A 74 2.97 26.97 -3.41
CA GLU A 74 3.81 27.48 -2.33
C GLU A 74 4.50 28.79 -2.72
N THR A 75 4.54 29.78 -1.80
CA THR A 75 5.23 31.05 -2.02
C THR A 75 6.60 31.04 -1.35
N LEU A 76 7.65 31.23 -2.15
CA LEU A 76 9.05 31.21 -1.72
C LEU A 76 9.77 32.49 -2.13
N TRP A 77 10.91 32.76 -1.49
CA TRP A 77 11.80 33.83 -1.92
C TRP A 77 12.87 33.27 -2.85
N ALA A 78 12.97 33.84 -4.05
CA ALA A 78 13.96 33.50 -5.04
C ALA A 78 14.68 34.75 -5.54
N GLN A 79 15.96 34.62 -5.87
CA GLN A 79 16.68 35.65 -6.60
C GLN A 79 16.36 35.51 -8.09
N VAL A 80 15.63 36.48 -8.64
CA VAL A 80 15.12 36.47 -10.01
C VAL A 80 16.04 37.30 -10.91
N ASP A 81 16.41 36.73 -12.06
CA ASP A 81 17.16 37.37 -13.14
C ASP A 81 16.54 37.01 -14.49
N GLY A 82 15.63 37.87 -14.97
CA GLY A 82 14.88 37.66 -16.19
C GLY A 82 14.02 36.39 -16.15
N ALA A 83 14.31 35.45 -17.06
CA ALA A 83 13.56 34.19 -17.20
C ALA A 83 14.00 33.08 -16.24
N GLN A 84 15.03 33.32 -15.41
CA GLN A 84 15.54 32.36 -14.43
C GLN A 84 15.43 32.92 -13.02
N ALA A 85 15.21 32.04 -12.05
CA ALA A 85 15.32 32.38 -10.65
C ALA A 85 16.13 31.32 -9.89
N VAL A 86 16.76 31.73 -8.80
CA VAL A 86 17.54 30.86 -7.92
C VAL A 86 16.92 30.90 -6.53
N LEU A 87 16.48 29.74 -6.06
CA LEU A 87 15.95 29.60 -4.70
C LEU A 87 17.07 29.80 -3.67
N GLY A 88 16.71 30.09 -2.41
CA GLY A 88 17.69 30.18 -1.30
C GLY A 88 18.55 28.93 -1.13
N SER A 89 18.11 27.78 -1.63
CA SER A 89 18.86 26.51 -1.69
C SER A 89 19.93 26.46 -2.79
N GLY A 90 20.01 27.46 -3.67
CA GLY A 90 20.88 27.46 -4.85
C GLY A 90 20.30 26.71 -6.06
N CYS A 91 19.10 26.11 -5.94
CA CYS A 91 18.44 25.44 -7.06
C CYS A 91 17.92 26.46 -8.07
N ARG A 92 18.18 26.21 -9.36
CA ARG A 92 17.69 27.04 -10.46
C ARG A 92 16.28 26.60 -10.86
N VAL A 93 15.40 27.56 -11.04
CA VAL A 93 14.00 27.36 -11.45
C VAL A 93 13.68 28.30 -12.62
N GLY A 94 12.80 27.85 -13.52
CA GLY A 94 12.33 28.66 -14.64
C GLY A 94 11.19 29.57 -14.22
N VAL A 95 11.19 30.82 -14.69
CA VAL A 95 10.07 31.74 -14.41
C VAL A 95 9.06 31.67 -15.55
N VAL A 96 7.82 31.28 -15.23
CA VAL A 96 6.72 31.20 -16.20
C VAL A 96 6.17 32.61 -16.45
N PRO A 97 5.91 32.99 -17.72
CA PRO A 97 5.17 34.21 -18.03
C PRO A 97 3.78 34.19 -17.39
N ASP A 98 3.26 35.37 -17.06
CA ASP A 98 1.93 35.48 -16.48
C ASP A 98 0.83 35.10 -17.51
N GLU A 99 -0.40 34.87 -17.03
CA GLU A 99 -1.53 34.39 -17.84
C GLU A 99 -1.91 35.31 -19.01
N ASP A 100 -1.47 36.58 -18.97
CA ASP A 100 -1.62 37.57 -20.04
C ASP A 100 -0.51 37.50 -21.12
N GLY A 101 0.38 36.51 -21.07
CA GLY A 101 1.42 36.31 -22.10
C GLY A 101 2.51 37.38 -22.13
N ASN A 102 2.55 38.27 -21.14
CA ASN A 102 3.64 39.22 -21.00
C ASN A 102 4.89 38.46 -20.55
N ALA A 103 5.96 38.61 -21.34
CA ALA A 103 7.30 38.23 -20.91
C ALA A 103 7.57 38.84 -19.53
N VAL A 104 8.11 38.03 -18.62
CA VAL A 104 8.53 38.40 -17.26
C VAL A 104 9.58 39.53 -17.33
N ALA A 105 9.12 40.74 -17.58
CA ALA A 105 9.94 41.90 -17.86
C ALA A 105 9.40 43.10 -17.10
N ASP A 106 9.17 42.92 -15.81
CA ASP A 106 9.17 44.05 -14.87
C ASP A 106 10.53 44.80 -14.94
N GLY A 107 11.58 44.19 -15.52
CA GLY A 107 12.91 44.79 -15.68
C GLY A 107 13.72 44.81 -14.39
N PHE A 108 13.18 44.26 -13.30
CA PHE A 108 13.79 44.26 -11.97
C PHE A 108 14.37 42.88 -11.63
N SER A 109 15.69 42.83 -11.47
CA SER A 109 16.41 41.68 -10.90
C SER A 109 16.50 41.79 -9.37
N GLY A 110 16.43 40.67 -8.65
CA GLY A 110 16.64 40.64 -7.20
C GLY A 110 15.81 39.59 -6.45
N TRP A 111 15.89 39.62 -5.12
CA TRP A 111 15.09 38.76 -4.26
C TRP A 111 13.61 39.15 -4.34
N ARG A 112 12.77 38.20 -4.76
CA ARG A 112 11.33 38.40 -4.92
C ARG A 112 10.53 37.19 -4.43
N PRO A 113 9.29 37.41 -3.97
CA PRO A 113 8.36 36.32 -3.73
C PRO A 113 7.93 35.69 -5.07
N VAL A 114 8.02 34.36 -5.15
CA VAL A 114 7.61 33.54 -6.30
C VAL A 114 6.69 32.42 -5.84
N THR A 115 5.66 32.11 -6.61
CA THR A 115 4.78 30.96 -6.38
C THR A 115 5.20 29.78 -7.24
N VAL A 116 5.30 28.59 -6.65
CA VAL A 116 5.61 27.37 -7.39
C VAL A 116 4.42 27.01 -8.27
N VAL A 117 4.62 26.94 -9.59
CA VAL A 117 3.58 26.55 -10.55
C VAL A 117 3.59 25.04 -10.75
N ASP A 118 4.76 24.51 -11.10
CA ASP A 118 4.97 23.07 -11.27
C ASP A 118 6.29 22.67 -10.59
N PRO A 119 6.23 21.89 -9.48
CA PRO A 119 7.41 21.43 -8.79
C PRO A 119 8.22 20.42 -9.62
N ALA A 120 7.59 19.61 -10.47
CA ALA A 120 8.27 18.60 -11.28
C ALA A 120 9.06 19.23 -12.43
N ALA A 121 8.52 20.28 -13.04
CA ALA A 121 9.20 21.07 -14.06
C ALA A 121 10.09 22.18 -13.48
N LEU A 122 10.13 22.35 -12.14
CA LEU A 122 10.84 23.41 -11.44
C LEU A 122 10.51 24.80 -12.00
N THR A 123 9.21 25.09 -12.13
CA THR A 123 8.73 26.36 -12.65
C THR A 123 7.99 27.17 -11.60
N VAL A 124 8.23 28.48 -11.62
CA VAL A 124 7.68 29.43 -10.65
C VAL A 124 7.07 30.65 -11.35
N ARG A 125 6.10 31.30 -10.73
CA ARG A 125 5.48 32.55 -11.19
C ARG A 125 5.84 33.66 -10.22
N LEU A 126 6.10 34.87 -10.72
CA LEU A 126 6.34 36.01 -9.83
C LEU A 126 5.05 36.41 -9.14
N VAL A 127 5.11 36.70 -7.84
CA VAL A 127 4.00 37.34 -7.15
C VAL A 127 4.07 38.85 -7.44
N PRO A 128 3.04 39.46 -8.05
CA PRO A 128 3.04 40.88 -8.36
C PRO A 128 3.09 41.67 -7.05
N LEU A 129 4.14 42.47 -6.89
CA LEU A 129 4.20 43.45 -5.82
C LEU A 129 3.35 44.64 -6.28
N ALA A 130 2.23 44.86 -5.60
CA ALA A 130 1.50 46.11 -5.71
C ALA A 130 2.42 47.23 -5.19
N LEU A 131 3.18 47.86 -6.08
CA LEU A 131 3.80 49.16 -5.82
C LEU A 131 2.63 50.14 -5.68
N SER A 132 2.09 50.27 -4.46
CA SER A 132 1.16 51.36 -4.20
C SER A 132 1.94 52.64 -4.39
N GLU A 133 1.61 53.41 -5.43
CA GLU A 133 2.00 54.81 -5.49
C GLU A 133 1.56 55.44 -4.17
N PRO A 134 2.49 56.02 -3.38
CA PRO A 134 2.11 56.66 -2.15
C PRO A 134 1.11 57.76 -2.49
N PRO A 135 -0.01 57.88 -1.74
CA PRO A 135 -0.99 58.92 -2.00
C PRO A 135 -0.31 60.29 -2.02
N VAL A 136 -0.59 61.05 -3.07
CA VAL A 136 -0.01 62.37 -3.31
C VAL A 136 -0.24 63.24 -2.05
N GLY A 137 0.85 63.63 -1.38
CA GLY A 137 0.82 64.45 -0.17
C GLY A 137 1.34 63.80 1.13
N VAL A 138 1.75 62.51 1.11
CA VAL A 138 2.26 61.83 2.33
C VAL A 138 3.80 61.87 2.45
N ALA A 139 4.52 62.12 1.35
CA ALA A 139 5.96 62.32 1.40
C ALA A 139 6.28 63.81 1.48
N THR A 140 6.93 64.22 2.57
CA THR A 140 7.64 65.50 2.64
C THR A 140 8.63 65.55 1.46
N PRO A 141 8.54 66.55 0.56
CA PRO A 141 9.48 66.63 -0.55
C PRO A 141 10.91 66.66 -0.01
N VAL A 142 11.82 65.93 -0.66
CA VAL A 142 13.22 65.84 -0.21
C VAL A 142 13.87 67.24 -0.07
N ALA A 143 13.41 68.22 -0.85
CA ALA A 143 13.82 69.61 -0.75
C ALA A 143 13.49 70.27 0.61
N GLU A 144 12.41 69.86 1.27
CA GLU A 144 12.03 70.34 2.61
C GLU A 144 12.79 69.61 3.72
N LEU A 145 13.23 68.37 3.49
CA LEU A 145 14.09 67.61 4.42
C LEU A 145 15.51 68.20 4.51
N TYR A 146 15.97 68.92 3.49
CA TYR A 146 17.27 69.60 3.44
C TYR A 146 17.14 71.13 3.40
N ALA A 147 15.97 71.68 3.69
CA ALA A 147 15.83 73.11 3.89
C ALA A 147 16.60 73.48 5.17
N ASP A 148 17.60 74.36 5.04
CA ASP A 148 18.40 74.85 6.15
C ASP A 148 17.45 75.38 7.25
N PRO A 149 17.39 74.75 8.43
CA PRO A 149 16.69 75.37 9.54
C PRO A 149 17.45 76.65 9.88
N GLU A 150 16.73 77.77 10.04
CA GLU A 150 17.30 79.01 10.58
C GLU A 150 18.26 78.68 11.74
N PRO A 151 19.38 79.40 11.91
CA PRO A 151 20.41 79.04 12.89
C PRO A 151 19.82 79.08 14.30
N TYR A 152 19.32 77.93 14.74
CA TYR A 152 18.92 77.69 16.11
C TYR A 152 20.20 77.77 16.93
N THR A 153 20.39 78.92 17.59
CA THR A 153 21.49 79.07 18.53
C THR A 153 21.04 78.36 19.80
N ALA A 154 21.35 77.06 19.89
CA ALA A 154 21.17 76.32 21.13
C ALA A 154 21.88 77.10 22.25
N PRO A 155 21.24 77.36 23.40
CA PRO A 155 21.97 77.89 24.55
C PRO A 155 23.16 76.97 24.78
N ALA A 156 24.35 77.57 24.94
CA ALA A 156 25.59 76.82 25.13
C ALA A 156 25.32 75.67 26.10
N PRO A 157 25.57 74.40 25.73
CA PRO A 157 25.31 73.29 26.62
C PRO A 157 26.11 73.58 27.88
N GLY A 158 25.40 73.93 28.96
CA GLY A 158 26.01 73.99 30.27
C GLY A 158 26.68 72.64 30.43
N ARG A 159 28.00 72.63 30.68
CA ARG A 159 28.71 71.39 30.96
C ARG A 159 27.91 70.71 32.07
N ALA A 160 27.13 69.69 31.73
CA ALA A 160 26.73 68.70 32.69
C ALA A 160 28.04 68.33 33.39
N GLY A 161 28.06 68.40 34.72
CA GLY A 161 29.23 68.02 35.50
C GLY A 161 29.76 66.66 35.00
N PRO A 162 31.03 66.33 35.29
CA PRO A 162 31.61 65.08 34.83
C PRO A 162 30.62 63.94 35.03
N PHE A 163 30.24 63.27 33.94
CA PHE A 163 29.38 62.09 34.00
C PHE A 163 29.95 61.18 35.08
N PRO A 164 29.16 60.68 36.05
CA PRO A 164 29.68 59.85 37.12
C PRO A 164 30.18 58.53 36.52
N THR A 165 31.44 58.54 36.06
CA THR A 165 32.16 57.37 35.62
C THR A 165 32.41 56.51 36.86
N GLY A 166 31.73 55.38 36.95
CA GLY A 166 31.93 54.40 38.03
C GLY A 166 30.79 54.23 39.04
N GLN A 167 29.61 54.86 38.84
CA GLN A 167 28.42 54.60 39.68
C GLN A 167 27.33 53.76 38.97
N GLY A 168 27.62 53.21 37.80
CA GLY A 168 26.73 52.25 37.14
C GLY A 168 26.81 50.87 37.82
N PRO A 169 25.72 50.08 37.82
CA PRO A 169 25.81 48.68 38.23
C PRO A 169 26.85 47.95 37.38
N ASP A 170 27.58 47.01 37.98
CA ASP A 170 28.59 46.24 37.26
C ASP A 170 27.91 45.45 36.13
N LEU A 171 28.20 45.86 34.89
CA LEU A 171 27.60 45.29 33.69
C LEU A 171 28.01 43.83 33.53
N ASP A 172 29.22 43.46 33.99
CA ASP A 172 29.72 42.10 33.89
C ASP A 172 28.97 41.17 34.85
N GLU A 173 28.64 41.63 36.06
CA GLU A 173 27.79 40.88 36.99
C GLU A 173 26.37 40.69 36.46
N LEU A 174 25.78 41.74 35.87
CA LEU A 174 24.45 41.66 35.25
C LEU A 174 24.43 40.71 34.05
N LEU A 175 25.45 40.78 33.18
CA LEU A 175 25.60 39.85 32.05
C LEU A 175 25.77 38.41 32.53
N ASN A 176 26.62 38.17 33.52
CA ASN A 176 26.82 36.83 34.09
C ASN A 176 25.54 36.28 34.73
N ARG A 177 24.77 37.14 35.41
CA ARG A 177 23.47 36.77 35.96
C ARG A 177 22.48 36.39 34.87
N VAL A 178 22.30 37.23 33.85
CA VAL A 178 21.39 36.94 32.71
C VAL A 178 21.81 35.66 32.00
N LEU A 179 23.10 35.47 31.73
CA LEU A 179 23.61 34.23 31.12
C LEU A 179 23.37 33.00 32.00
N SER A 180 23.47 33.12 33.32
CA SER A 180 23.16 32.02 34.24
C SER A 180 21.67 31.68 34.28
N GLU A 181 20.80 32.71 34.23
CA GLU A 181 19.34 32.55 34.18
C GLU A 181 18.91 31.92 32.84
N GLU A 182 19.47 32.37 31.72
CA GLU A 182 19.23 31.78 30.39
C GLU A 182 19.72 30.33 30.30
N ARG A 183 20.89 30.01 30.85
CA ARG A 183 21.36 28.62 30.93
C ARG A 183 20.47 27.75 31.82
N ALA A 184 19.94 28.30 32.91
CA ALA A 184 19.00 27.58 33.77
C ALA A 184 17.67 27.31 33.06
N ARG A 185 17.15 28.30 32.31
CA ARG A 185 15.97 28.13 31.45
C ARG A 185 16.19 27.08 30.37
N ALA A 186 17.29 27.17 29.63
CA ALA A 186 17.62 26.20 28.59
C ALA A 186 17.75 24.76 29.13
N ARG A 187 18.28 24.57 30.34
CA ARG A 187 18.32 23.24 30.99
C ARG A 187 16.93 22.76 31.39
N ALA A 188 16.09 23.64 31.95
CA ALA A 188 14.73 23.29 32.33
C ALA A 188 13.88 22.92 31.10
N ASP A 189 14.04 23.66 30.00
CA ASP A 189 13.35 23.38 28.74
C ASP A 189 13.82 22.06 28.12
N ALA A 190 15.14 21.80 28.10
CA ALA A 190 15.69 20.54 27.63
C ALA A 190 15.20 19.34 28.47
N GLU A 191 15.11 19.48 29.79
CA GLU A 191 14.53 18.44 30.65
C GLU A 191 13.04 18.24 30.41
N ALA A 192 12.29 19.31 30.15
CA ALA A 192 10.86 19.23 29.84
C ALA A 192 10.63 18.53 28.49
N GLU A 193 11.44 18.83 27.48
CA GLU A 193 11.43 18.15 26.18
C GLU A 193 11.80 16.67 26.30
N ALA A 194 12.83 16.34 27.08
CA ALA A 194 13.21 14.95 27.34
C ALA A 194 12.07 14.15 27.98
N ARG A 195 11.38 14.73 28.98
CA ARG A 195 10.21 14.08 29.59
C ARG A 195 9.05 13.88 28.62
N ARG A 196 8.82 14.82 27.70
CA ARG A 196 7.79 14.67 26.65
C ARG A 196 8.16 13.54 25.70
N ALA A 197 9.41 13.50 25.24
CA ALA A 197 9.91 12.44 24.38
C ALA A 197 9.80 11.06 25.07
N GLU A 198 10.13 10.96 26.36
CA GLU A 198 9.97 9.72 27.14
C GLU A 198 8.50 9.30 27.25
N GLN A 199 7.58 10.24 27.48
CA GLN A 199 6.14 9.96 27.53
C GLN A 199 5.60 9.49 26.18
N GLU A 200 6.03 10.10 25.08
CA GLU A 200 5.68 9.70 23.73
C GLU A 200 6.18 8.29 23.41
N LEU A 201 7.43 7.98 23.77
CA LEU A 201 7.99 6.63 23.61
C LEU A 201 7.24 5.60 24.47
N ALA A 202 6.91 5.94 25.71
CA ALA A 202 6.14 5.07 26.60
C ALA A 202 4.73 4.81 26.03
N ARG A 203 4.09 5.85 25.47
CA ARG A 203 2.79 5.73 24.82
C ARG A 203 2.85 4.85 23.58
N LEU A 204 3.79 5.09 22.67
CA LEU A 204 3.98 4.28 21.46
C LEU A 204 4.29 2.82 21.80
N LYS A 205 5.11 2.58 22.83
CA LYS A 205 5.38 1.22 23.32
C LYS A 205 4.14 0.55 23.89
N GLY A 206 3.28 1.30 24.59
CA GLY A 206 1.98 0.83 25.04
C GLY A 206 1.07 0.46 23.88
N GLU A 207 0.92 1.36 22.91
CA GLU A 207 0.09 1.15 21.71
C GLU A 207 0.55 -0.07 20.90
N LEU A 208 1.87 -0.26 20.72
CA LEU A 208 2.42 -1.44 20.04
C LEU A 208 2.13 -2.74 20.81
N LYS A 209 2.20 -2.71 22.15
CA LYS A 209 1.87 -3.87 22.98
C LYS A 209 0.38 -4.22 22.87
N ASP A 210 -0.49 -3.22 22.91
CA ASP A 210 -1.93 -3.43 22.76
C ASP A 210 -2.28 -3.97 21.38
N GLN A 211 -1.61 -3.47 20.33
CA GLN A 211 -1.75 -4.00 18.97
C GLN A 211 -1.27 -5.46 18.86
N ALA A 212 -0.14 -5.80 19.48
CA ALA A 212 0.36 -7.18 19.51
C ALA A 212 -0.64 -8.13 20.21
N GLN A 213 -1.14 -7.74 21.38
CA GLN A 213 -2.15 -8.52 22.12
C GLN A 213 -3.47 -8.65 21.34
N ALA A 214 -3.90 -7.59 20.66
CA ALA A 214 -5.06 -7.63 19.78
C ALA A 214 -4.85 -8.52 18.55
N ALA A 215 -3.62 -8.61 18.04
CA ALA A 215 -3.27 -9.50 16.94
C ALA A 215 -3.22 -10.97 17.38
N GLU A 216 -2.63 -11.26 18.54
CA GLU A 216 -2.57 -12.59 19.15
C GLU A 216 -3.97 -13.13 19.44
N SER A 217 -4.83 -12.35 20.12
CA SER A 217 -6.22 -12.76 20.39
C SER A 217 -7.03 -13.01 19.09
N ARG A 218 -6.79 -12.25 18.02
CA ARG A 218 -7.38 -12.52 16.70
C ARG A 218 -6.81 -13.77 16.04
N ALA A 219 -5.56 -14.12 16.28
CA ALA A 219 -4.97 -15.37 15.80
C ALA A 219 -5.59 -16.56 16.54
N GLU A 220 -5.66 -16.51 17.87
CA GLU A 220 -6.30 -17.55 18.70
C GLU A 220 -7.77 -17.77 18.32
N GLN A 221 -8.54 -16.70 18.12
CA GLN A 221 -9.93 -16.82 17.67
C GLN A 221 -10.05 -17.48 16.29
N ARG A 222 -9.11 -17.21 15.38
CA ARG A 222 -9.09 -17.87 14.06
C ARG A 222 -8.75 -19.35 14.19
N GLU A 223 -7.80 -19.69 15.05
CA GLU A 223 -7.44 -21.08 15.34
C GLU A 223 -8.60 -21.84 15.97
N GLN A 224 -9.28 -21.27 16.96
CA GLN A 224 -10.46 -21.88 17.59
C GLN A 224 -11.57 -22.13 16.56
N ARG A 225 -11.88 -21.14 15.72
CA ARG A 225 -12.88 -21.31 14.64
C ARG A 225 -12.46 -22.37 13.63
N ALA A 226 -11.17 -22.44 13.28
CA ALA A 226 -10.65 -23.46 12.38
C ALA A 226 -10.75 -24.86 12.99
N GLN A 227 -10.44 -25.01 14.28
CA GLN A 227 -10.57 -26.27 15.02
C GLN A 227 -12.03 -26.71 15.13
N GLU A 228 -12.95 -25.81 15.45
CA GLU A 228 -14.37 -26.10 15.48
C GLU A 228 -14.94 -26.48 14.11
N ALA A 229 -14.49 -25.80 13.04
CA ALA A 229 -14.87 -26.13 11.68
C ALA A 229 -14.32 -27.51 11.27
N ALA A 230 -13.07 -27.80 11.62
CA ALA A 230 -12.45 -29.10 11.37
C ALA A 230 -13.18 -30.22 12.13
N ARG A 231 -13.53 -30.00 13.40
CA ARG A 231 -14.29 -30.95 14.20
C ARG A 231 -15.67 -31.21 13.61
N ARG A 232 -16.40 -30.16 13.22
CA ARG A 232 -17.70 -30.31 12.55
C ARG A 232 -17.58 -31.06 11.22
N ALA A 233 -16.53 -30.81 10.44
CA ALA A 233 -16.28 -31.54 9.20
C ALA A 233 -15.97 -33.02 9.45
N GLN A 234 -15.20 -33.34 10.50
CA GLN A 234 -14.95 -34.72 10.93
C GLN A 234 -16.24 -35.42 11.37
N GLU A 235 -17.02 -34.80 12.25
CA GLU A 235 -18.30 -35.35 12.71
C GLU A 235 -19.26 -35.60 11.54
N TYR A 236 -19.32 -34.68 10.57
CA TYR A 236 -20.12 -34.85 9.36
C TYR A 236 -19.61 -35.99 8.47
N ALA A 237 -18.29 -36.11 8.29
CA ALA A 237 -17.69 -37.20 7.53
C ALA A 237 -17.93 -38.57 8.20
N GLU A 238 -17.81 -38.65 9.52
CA GLU A 238 -18.12 -39.86 10.29
C GLU A 238 -19.58 -40.26 10.16
N GLN A 239 -20.51 -39.30 10.22
CA GLN A 239 -21.93 -39.55 9.98
C GLN A 239 -22.19 -40.09 8.57
N GLN A 240 -21.53 -39.54 7.54
CA GLN A 240 -21.66 -40.06 6.18
C GLN A 240 -21.09 -41.48 6.04
N ILE A 241 -19.96 -41.77 6.68
CA ILE A 241 -19.38 -43.12 6.69
C ILE A 241 -20.32 -44.10 7.39
N ALA A 242 -20.91 -43.71 8.53
CA ALA A 242 -21.88 -44.53 9.24
C ALA A 242 -23.12 -44.82 8.39
N ALA A 243 -23.71 -43.79 7.77
CA ALA A 243 -24.85 -43.94 6.88
C ALA A 243 -24.53 -44.85 5.68
N ALA A 244 -23.37 -44.66 5.04
CA ALA A 244 -22.94 -45.50 3.93
C ALA A 244 -22.72 -46.97 4.34
N ARG A 245 -22.21 -47.22 5.56
CA ARG A 245 -22.06 -48.57 6.12
C ARG A 245 -23.42 -49.22 6.37
N ASP A 246 -24.37 -48.48 6.92
CA ASP A 246 -25.73 -48.99 7.17
C ASP A 246 -26.44 -49.34 5.86
N ASP A 247 -26.31 -48.48 4.84
CA ASP A 247 -26.89 -48.75 3.53
C ASP A 247 -26.22 -49.95 2.85
N ALA A 248 -24.88 -50.09 2.95
CA ALA A 248 -24.19 -51.27 2.47
C ALA A 248 -24.65 -52.55 3.18
N ALA A 249 -24.83 -52.51 4.50
CA ALA A 249 -25.34 -53.64 5.28
C ALA A 249 -26.77 -54.02 4.86
N ARG A 250 -27.64 -53.04 4.61
CA ARG A 250 -29.00 -53.28 4.08
C ARG A 250 -28.96 -53.95 2.71
N ILE A 251 -28.10 -53.49 1.81
CA ILE A 251 -27.94 -54.08 0.47
C ILE A 251 -27.47 -55.53 0.58
N VAL A 252 -26.47 -55.81 1.42
CA VAL A 252 -25.98 -57.18 1.66
C VAL A 252 -27.09 -58.07 2.20
N TRP A 253 -27.87 -57.60 3.17
CA TRP A 253 -29.01 -58.35 3.72
C TRP A 253 -30.07 -58.64 2.65
N GLN A 254 -30.42 -57.67 1.81
CA GLN A 254 -31.38 -57.87 0.72
C GLN A 254 -30.88 -58.88 -0.32
N LEU A 255 -29.59 -58.85 -0.64
CA LEU A 255 -28.98 -59.81 -1.56
C LEU A 255 -28.98 -61.22 -0.97
N GLN A 256 -28.67 -61.37 0.32
CA GLN A 256 -28.72 -62.65 1.02
C GLN A 256 -30.14 -63.22 1.07
N ASP A 257 -31.14 -62.41 1.40
CA ASP A 257 -32.54 -62.83 1.42
C ASP A 257 -33.01 -63.28 0.01
N ARG A 258 -32.65 -62.51 -1.04
CA ARG A 258 -32.93 -62.92 -2.43
C ARG A 258 -32.24 -64.23 -2.80
N ALA A 259 -30.98 -64.42 -2.40
CA ALA A 259 -30.24 -65.66 -2.65
C ALA A 259 -30.91 -66.85 -1.95
N GLN A 260 -31.30 -66.71 -0.68
CA GLN A 260 -32.01 -67.75 0.07
C GLN A 260 -33.36 -68.12 -0.56
N ARG A 261 -34.12 -67.13 -1.03
CA ARG A 261 -35.39 -67.37 -1.74
C ARG A 261 -35.15 -68.12 -3.05
N ALA A 262 -34.15 -67.71 -3.83
CA ALA A 262 -33.78 -68.41 -5.06
C ALA A 262 -33.35 -69.86 -4.79
N GLU A 263 -32.55 -70.11 -3.74
CA GLU A 263 -32.16 -71.46 -3.32
C GLU A 263 -33.37 -72.30 -2.90
N ALA A 264 -34.31 -71.73 -2.15
CA ALA A 264 -35.54 -72.42 -1.76
C ALA A 264 -36.44 -72.76 -2.98
N GLU A 265 -36.51 -71.85 -3.96
CA GLU A 265 -37.22 -72.10 -5.23
C GLU A 265 -36.53 -73.20 -6.05
N ILE A 266 -35.21 -73.19 -6.17
CA ILE A 266 -34.44 -74.26 -6.83
C ILE A 266 -34.68 -75.60 -6.12
N ALA A 267 -34.62 -75.63 -4.78
CA ALA A 267 -34.89 -76.84 -4.00
C ALA A 267 -36.32 -77.35 -4.20
N ARG A 268 -37.30 -76.43 -4.31
CA ARG A 268 -38.68 -76.79 -4.63
C ARG A 268 -38.81 -77.38 -6.03
N LEU A 269 -38.30 -76.70 -7.05
CA LEU A 269 -38.39 -77.12 -8.45
C LEU A 269 -37.66 -78.45 -8.69
N THR A 270 -36.49 -78.65 -8.08
CA THR A 270 -35.77 -79.93 -8.13
C THR A 270 -36.55 -81.06 -7.45
N GLY A 271 -37.21 -80.78 -6.32
CA GLY A 271 -38.12 -81.73 -5.68
C GLY A 271 -39.36 -82.07 -6.54
N GLU A 272 -39.93 -81.08 -7.24
CA GLU A 272 -41.02 -81.30 -8.19
C GLU A 272 -40.57 -82.14 -9.40
N LEU A 273 -39.38 -81.86 -9.95
CA LEU A 273 -38.76 -82.65 -11.02
C LEU A 273 -38.58 -84.12 -10.60
N ALA A 274 -37.99 -84.37 -9.42
CA ALA A 274 -37.76 -85.74 -8.93
C ALA A 274 -39.08 -86.53 -8.77
N ARG A 275 -40.16 -85.88 -8.32
CA ARG A 275 -41.49 -86.50 -8.26
C ARG A 275 -42.06 -86.78 -9.65
N ALA A 276 -41.90 -85.85 -10.59
CA ALA A 276 -42.35 -86.05 -11.97
C ALA A 276 -41.59 -87.20 -12.66
N GLU A 277 -40.28 -87.31 -12.44
CA GLU A 277 -39.45 -88.42 -12.90
C GLU A 277 -39.93 -89.75 -12.30
N GLN A 278 -40.16 -89.81 -10.98
CA GLN A 278 -40.71 -90.99 -10.32
C GLN A 278 -42.08 -91.40 -10.88
N ALA A 279 -42.98 -90.43 -11.10
CA ALA A 279 -44.29 -90.67 -11.70
C ALA A 279 -44.18 -91.19 -13.14
N GLY A 280 -43.26 -90.65 -13.94
CA GLY A 280 -42.95 -91.12 -15.29
C GLY A 280 -42.41 -92.54 -15.31
N VAL A 281 -41.48 -92.88 -14.40
CA VAL A 281 -40.95 -94.24 -14.23
C VAL A 281 -42.07 -95.20 -13.84
N LEU A 282 -42.93 -94.84 -12.88
CA LEU A 282 -44.07 -95.67 -12.48
C LEU A 282 -45.03 -95.89 -13.65
N ARG A 283 -45.31 -94.87 -14.46
CA ARG A 283 -46.14 -95.01 -15.66
C ARG A 283 -45.52 -95.98 -16.67
N HIS A 284 -44.23 -95.88 -16.93
CA HIS A 284 -43.53 -96.82 -17.81
C HIS A 284 -43.52 -98.26 -17.27
N VAL A 285 -43.34 -98.44 -15.97
CA VAL A 285 -43.40 -99.77 -15.33
C VAL A 285 -44.81 -100.36 -15.45
N LEU A 286 -45.85 -99.55 -15.24
CA LEU A 286 -47.25 -99.97 -15.41
C LEU A 286 -47.59 -100.29 -16.86
N ASP A 287 -47.13 -99.48 -17.83
CA ASP A 287 -47.33 -99.73 -19.26
C ASP A 287 -46.58 -100.99 -19.74
N ARG A 288 -45.41 -101.29 -19.16
CA ARG A 288 -44.66 -102.53 -19.42
C ARG A 288 -45.36 -103.73 -18.82
N ARG A 289 -45.90 -103.62 -17.61
CA ARG A 289 -46.70 -104.66 -16.95
C ARG A 289 -48.01 -104.93 -17.69
N ARG A 290 -48.66 -103.89 -18.21
CA ARG A 290 -49.87 -104.01 -19.05
C ARG A 290 -49.56 -104.68 -20.38
N ARG A 291 -48.44 -104.35 -21.03
CA ARG A 291 -47.96 -105.05 -22.24
C ARG A 291 -47.56 -106.51 -21.98
N ALA A 292 -46.97 -106.82 -20.83
CA ALA A 292 -46.64 -108.19 -20.45
C ALA A 292 -47.87 -109.03 -20.02
N GLY A 293 -48.93 -108.38 -19.52
CA GLY A 293 -50.20 -109.02 -19.17
C GLY A 293 -51.19 -109.17 -20.33
N GLY A 294 -51.10 -108.33 -21.36
CA GLY A 294 -51.98 -108.35 -22.54
C GLY A 294 -51.58 -109.35 -23.64
N GLY A 295 -50.57 -110.19 -23.41
CA GLY A 295 -50.09 -111.21 -24.36
C GLY A 295 -50.77 -112.58 -24.25
N ARG A 296 -51.82 -112.73 -23.43
CA ARG A 296 -52.69 -113.92 -23.39
C ARG A 296 -54.12 -113.48 -23.67
N ASP A 297 -54.48 -113.42 -24.95
CA ASP A 297 -55.85 -113.62 -25.50
C ASP A 297 -55.96 -113.09 -26.94
N GLN A 298 -55.07 -113.54 -27.82
CA GLN A 298 -55.38 -113.63 -29.25
C GLN A 298 -54.82 -114.95 -29.76
N GLY A 299 -55.68 -115.98 -29.79
CA GLY A 299 -55.32 -117.32 -30.23
C GLY A 299 -56.25 -118.42 -29.73
N ALA A 300 -57.56 -118.28 -29.98
CA ALA A 300 -58.53 -119.37 -30.12
C ALA A 300 -59.80 -118.82 -30.78
#